data_AF-A0A955GQB5-F1
#
_entry.id   AF-A0A955GQB5-F1
#
_cell.length_a   1.000
_cell.length_b   1.000
_cell.length_c   1.000
_cell.angle_alpha   90.00
_cell.angle_beta   90.00
_cell.angle_gamma   90.00
#
_symmetry.space_group_name_H-M   'P 1'
#
loop_
_entity.id
_entity.type
_entity.pdbx_description
1 polymer ?
#
loop_
_entity_poly.entity_id
_entity_poly.type
_entity_poly.pdbx_seq_one_letter_code
_entity_poly.pdbx_strand_id
1 'polypeptide(L)'
;MDMFQKIVKWNEERGLIEKGFNHQKEISFIIEELLESTGAYDSDTAREKALSYAEEITQHGQGNDENLVDAFSDIIVYATGAIAKIGYDPSKVMDEVYQEINSRTGTFIDGKFVKDQNVQIYKADLSSCKF
;
A
#
# COMPACT_ATOMS: atom_id res chain seq x y z
N MET A 1 0.14 -4.42 -20.23
CA MET A 1 0.14 -3.51 -19.08
C MET A 1 1.06 -4.12 -18.03
N ASP A 2 2.11 -3.42 -17.64
CA ASP A 2 2.96 -3.84 -16.53
C ASP A 2 2.23 -3.68 -15.18
N MET A 3 2.86 -4.13 -14.09
CA MET A 3 2.24 -4.09 -12.77
C MET A 3 1.95 -2.66 -12.28
N PHE A 4 2.84 -1.70 -12.52
CA PHE A 4 2.64 -0.32 -12.09
C PHE A 4 1.46 0.32 -12.81
N GLN A 5 1.36 0.11 -14.13
CA GLN A 5 0.22 0.55 -14.92
C GLN A 5 -1.09 -0.08 -14.44
N LYS A 6 -1.09 -1.37 -14.06
CA LYS A 6 -2.26 -2.04 -13.48
C LYS A 6 -2.69 -1.38 -12.16
N ILE A 7 -1.73 -1.06 -11.27
CA ILE A 7 -2.00 -0.39 -9.99
C ILE A 7 -2.55 1.01 -10.22
N VAL A 8 -1.98 1.78 -11.15
CA VAL A 8 -2.49 3.13 -11.49
C VAL A 8 -3.93 3.02 -11.99
N LYS A 9 -4.21 2.11 -12.94
CA LYS A 9 -5.58 1.89 -13.43
C LYS A 9 -6.54 1.50 -12.31
N TRP A 10 -6.12 0.63 -11.39
CA TRP A 10 -6.92 0.24 -10.23
C TRP A 10 -7.28 1.43 -9.33
N ASN A 11 -6.36 2.39 -9.17
CA ASN A 11 -6.60 3.64 -8.43
C ASN A 11 -7.54 4.59 -9.19
N GLU A 12 -7.38 4.73 -10.49
CA GLU A 12 -8.25 5.54 -11.36
C GLU A 12 -9.71 5.03 -11.33
N GLU A 13 -9.93 3.72 -11.55
CA GLU A 13 -11.27 3.10 -11.55
C GLU A 13 -12.02 3.27 -10.23
N ARG A 14 -11.29 3.59 -9.16
CA ARG A 14 -11.77 3.76 -7.80
C ARG A 14 -11.78 5.23 -7.36
N GLY A 15 -11.48 6.16 -8.26
CA GLY A 15 -11.45 7.60 -7.97
C GLY A 15 -10.48 7.98 -6.85
N LEU A 16 -9.39 7.22 -6.68
CA LEU A 16 -8.35 7.52 -5.70
C LEU A 16 -7.44 8.64 -6.20
N ILE A 17 -7.10 8.64 -7.49
CA ILE A 17 -6.30 9.71 -8.11
C ILE A 17 -7.02 11.07 -8.03
N GLU A 18 -8.33 11.07 -8.25
CA GLU A 18 -9.16 12.29 -8.30
C GLU A 18 -9.25 13.01 -6.94
N LYS A 19 -9.00 12.30 -5.84
CA LYS A 19 -8.99 12.88 -4.48
C LYS A 19 -7.76 13.76 -4.23
N GLY A 20 -6.77 13.69 -5.11
CA GLY A 20 -5.52 14.43 -4.97
C GLY A 20 -4.59 13.86 -3.90
N PHE A 21 -3.40 14.42 -3.86
CA PHE A 21 -2.34 14.01 -2.94
C PHE A 21 -2.51 14.65 -1.55
N ASN A 22 -2.45 13.83 -0.50
CA ASN A 22 -2.32 14.31 0.88
C ASN A 22 -1.12 13.62 1.53
N HIS A 23 -0.04 14.39 1.71
CA HIS A 23 1.26 13.86 2.15
C HIS A 23 1.18 13.04 3.45
N GLN A 24 0.49 13.56 4.47
CA GLN A 24 0.31 12.85 5.75
C GLN A 24 -0.46 11.54 5.55
N LYS A 25 -1.51 11.56 4.73
CA LYS A 25 -2.32 10.37 4.46
C LYS A 25 -1.53 9.31 3.70
N GLU A 26 -0.82 9.68 2.64
CA GLU A 26 -0.01 8.73 1.86
C GLU A 26 1.11 8.08 2.69
N ILE A 27 1.79 8.88 3.53
CA ILE A 27 2.81 8.35 4.45
C ILE A 27 2.18 7.40 5.48
N SER A 28 1.00 7.74 6.01
CA SER A 28 0.34 6.88 7.01
C SER A 28 0.04 5.48 6.47
N PHE A 29 -0.31 5.34 5.18
CA PHE A 29 -0.53 4.03 4.59
C PHE A 29 0.73 3.18 4.54
N ILE A 30 1.88 3.78 4.20
CA ILE A 30 3.16 3.07 4.17
C ILE A 30 3.59 2.66 5.59
N ILE A 31 3.43 3.56 6.58
CA ILE A 31 3.78 3.26 7.97
C ILE A 31 2.88 2.16 8.55
N GLU A 32 1.58 2.14 8.22
CA GLU A 32 0.66 1.06 8.63
C GLU A 32 1.21 -0.31 8.20
N GLU A 33 1.59 -0.46 6.92
CA GLU A 33 2.15 -1.71 6.40
C GLU A 33 3.52 -2.07 7.04
N LEU A 34 4.37 -1.07 7.32
CA LEU A 34 5.63 -1.30 8.03
C LEU A 34 5.39 -1.82 9.46
N LEU A 35 4.44 -1.25 10.19
CA LEU A 35 4.06 -1.71 11.53
C LEU A 35 3.46 -3.12 11.48
N GLU A 36 2.54 -3.39 10.56
CA GLU A 36 1.93 -4.71 10.38
C GLU A 36 2.99 -5.78 10.03
N SER A 37 4.01 -5.44 9.24
CA SER A 37 5.07 -6.37 8.84
C SER A 37 5.86 -6.97 10.01
N THR A 38 5.84 -6.31 11.17
CA THR A 38 6.51 -6.79 12.39
C THR A 38 5.76 -7.95 13.06
N GLY A 39 4.48 -8.13 12.75
CA GLY A 39 3.57 -9.04 13.44
C GLY A 39 3.24 -8.62 14.88
N ALA A 40 3.69 -7.45 15.33
CA ALA A 40 3.49 -6.97 16.70
C ALA A 40 2.20 -6.13 16.88
N TYR A 41 1.58 -5.72 15.78
CA TYR A 41 0.40 -4.84 15.79
C TYR A 41 -0.69 -5.43 14.89
N ASP A 42 -1.94 -5.42 15.38
CA ASP A 42 -3.11 -5.61 14.53
C ASP A 42 -3.38 -4.36 13.67
N SER A 43 -4.25 -4.50 12.67
CA SER A 43 -4.52 -3.44 11.70
C SER A 43 -5.12 -2.16 12.28
N ASP A 44 -5.84 -2.23 13.39
CA ASP A 44 -6.43 -1.03 13.98
C ASP A 44 -5.39 -0.27 14.80
N THR A 45 -4.61 -0.99 15.61
CA THR A 45 -3.50 -0.43 16.38
C THR A 45 -2.40 0.12 15.46
N ALA A 46 -2.07 -0.58 14.38
CA ALA A 46 -1.09 -0.13 13.39
C ALA A 46 -1.52 1.18 12.75
N ARG A 47 -2.80 1.31 12.38
CA ARG A 47 -3.36 2.50 11.76
C ARG A 47 -3.31 3.73 12.65
N GLU A 48 -3.73 3.60 13.91
CA GLU A 48 -3.71 4.72 14.86
C GLU A 48 -2.27 5.25 15.05
N LYS A 49 -1.31 4.33 15.21
CA LYS A 49 0.11 4.69 15.30
C LYS A 49 0.65 5.32 14.03
N ALA A 50 0.29 4.77 12.87
CA ALA A 50 0.74 5.28 11.59
C ALA A 50 0.27 6.72 11.34
N LEU A 51 -0.96 7.06 11.73
CA LEU A 51 -1.47 8.43 11.66
C LEU A 51 -0.66 9.39 12.54
N SER A 52 -0.35 8.99 13.78
CA SER A 52 0.48 9.79 14.69
C SER A 52 1.88 10.01 14.16
N TYR A 53 2.55 8.97 13.64
CA TYR A 53 3.90 9.10 13.08
C TYR A 53 3.90 9.91 11.78
N ALA A 54 2.89 9.73 10.92
CA ALA A 54 2.80 10.51 9.69
C ALA A 54 2.60 12.00 9.99
N GLU A 55 1.82 12.34 11.02
CA GLU A 55 1.70 13.73 11.47
C GLU A 55 3.06 14.30 11.88
N GLU A 56 3.79 13.59 12.75
CA GLU A 56 5.12 14.01 13.21
C GLU A 56 6.12 14.18 12.06
N ILE A 57 6.17 13.23 11.12
CA ILE A 57 7.10 13.25 9.98
C ILE A 57 6.79 14.42 9.03
N THR A 58 5.52 14.70 8.78
CA THR A 58 5.10 15.70 7.79
C THR A 58 5.10 17.14 8.32
N GLN A 59 5.07 17.34 9.64
CA GLN A 59 5.09 18.67 10.27
C GLN A 59 6.36 19.50 9.97
N HIS A 60 7.47 18.84 9.60
CA HIS A 60 8.78 19.50 9.46
C HIS A 60 9.35 19.50 8.03
N GLY A 61 8.64 18.93 7.05
CA GLY A 61 9.12 18.79 5.68
C GLY A 61 8.93 20.05 4.82
N GLN A 62 10.00 20.49 4.14
CA GLN A 62 9.95 21.48 3.05
C GLN A 62 10.38 20.88 1.70
N GLY A 63 10.29 19.56 1.53
CA GLY A 63 10.64 18.89 0.29
C GLY A 63 9.73 19.31 -0.88
N ASN A 64 10.27 19.25 -2.10
CA ASN A 64 9.49 19.47 -3.32
C ASN A 64 8.93 18.14 -3.87
N ASP A 65 8.10 18.23 -4.91
CA ASP A 65 7.47 17.05 -5.53
C ASP A 65 8.49 16.01 -6.03
N GLU A 66 9.65 16.45 -6.54
CA GLU A 66 10.71 15.53 -7.00
C GLU A 66 11.32 14.75 -5.83
N ASN A 67 11.51 15.39 -4.67
CA ASN A 67 11.98 14.69 -3.47
C ASN A 67 10.98 13.65 -2.97
N LEU A 68 9.67 13.93 -3.10
CA LEU A 68 8.61 12.97 -2.74
C LEU A 68 8.62 11.77 -3.69
N VAL A 69 8.72 12.01 -5.00
CA VAL A 69 8.77 10.96 -6.01
C VAL A 69 9.99 10.06 -5.82
N ASP A 70 11.16 10.64 -5.55
CA ASP A 70 12.40 9.91 -5.26
C ASP A 70 12.25 9.01 -4.02
N ALA A 71 11.77 9.58 -2.91
CA ALA A 71 11.57 8.83 -1.66
C ALA A 71 10.57 7.67 -1.80
N PHE A 72 9.43 7.87 -2.48
CA PHE A 72 8.48 6.77 -2.72
C PHE A 72 9.03 5.72 -3.69
N SER A 73 9.85 6.12 -4.67
CA SER A 73 10.54 5.19 -5.56
C SER A 73 11.52 4.31 -4.80
N ASP A 74 12.31 4.90 -3.90
CA ASP A 74 13.24 4.17 -3.04
C ASP A 74 12.52 3.18 -2.13
N ILE A 75 11.37 3.56 -1.56
CA ILE A 75 10.54 2.64 -0.76
C ILE A 75 10.13 1.41 -1.58
N ILE A 76 9.70 1.59 -2.83
CA ILE A 76 9.34 0.49 -3.73
C ILE A 76 10.56 -0.40 -3.99
N VAL A 77 11.73 0.19 -4.24
CA VAL A 77 12.99 -0.55 -4.46
C VAL A 77 13.37 -1.38 -3.22
N TYR A 78 13.32 -0.79 -2.03
CA TYR A 78 13.67 -1.49 -0.79
C TYR A 78 12.67 -2.57 -0.43
N ALA A 79 11.36 -2.32 -0.59
CA ALA A 79 10.32 -3.32 -0.37
C ALA A 79 10.49 -4.51 -1.32
N THR A 80 10.72 -4.24 -2.62
CA THR A 80 10.97 -5.29 -3.63
C THR A 80 12.21 -6.11 -3.28
N GLY A 81 13.29 -5.46 -2.89
CA GLY A 81 14.53 -6.13 -2.45
C GLY A 81 14.35 -6.93 -1.17
N ALA A 82 13.53 -6.47 -0.22
CA ALA A 82 13.22 -7.19 1.02
C ALA A 82 12.45 -8.49 0.73
N ILE A 83 11.43 -8.44 -0.15
CA ILE A 83 10.67 -9.62 -0.60
C ILE A 83 11.62 -10.67 -1.20
N ALA A 84 12.54 -10.25 -2.07
CA ALA A 84 13.54 -11.15 -2.66
C ALA A 84 14.47 -11.76 -1.60
N LYS A 85 14.94 -10.97 -0.62
CA LYS A 85 15.84 -11.43 0.45
C LYS A 85 15.20 -12.47 1.37
N ILE A 86 13.87 -12.45 1.54
CA ILE A 86 13.14 -13.46 2.31
C ILE A 86 12.76 -14.71 1.48
N GLY A 87 13.19 -14.78 0.21
CA GLY A 87 13.09 -15.99 -0.63
C GLY A 87 11.86 -16.04 -1.55
N TYR A 88 11.22 -14.91 -1.82
CA TYR A 88 10.05 -14.82 -2.70
C TYR A 88 10.37 -14.05 -3.98
N ASP A 89 9.78 -14.47 -5.10
CA ASP A 89 9.80 -13.75 -6.37
C ASP A 89 8.84 -12.54 -6.27
N PRO A 90 9.36 -11.30 -6.27
CA PRO A 90 8.52 -10.12 -6.11
C PRO A 90 7.48 -9.96 -7.23
N SER A 91 7.76 -10.45 -8.44
CA SER A 91 6.82 -10.35 -9.56
C SER A 91 5.60 -11.24 -9.32
N LYS A 92 5.82 -12.49 -8.90
CA LYS A 92 4.73 -13.42 -8.55
C LYS A 92 3.92 -12.90 -7.36
N VAL A 93 4.61 -12.38 -6.33
CA VAL A 93 3.96 -11.77 -5.16
C VAL A 93 3.02 -10.65 -5.60
N MET A 94 3.48 -9.74 -6.46
CA MET A 94 2.65 -8.62 -6.89
C MET A 94 1.49 -9.06 -7.80
N ASP A 95 1.64 -10.11 -8.60
CA ASP A 95 0.53 -10.68 -9.38
C ASP A 95 -0.56 -11.27 -8.45
N GLU A 96 -0.18 -11.95 -7.37
CA GLU A 96 -1.10 -12.47 -6.35
C GLU A 96 -1.78 -11.36 -5.54
N VAL A 97 -1.00 -10.36 -5.10
CA VAL A 97 -1.53 -9.19 -4.37
C VAL A 97 -2.46 -8.37 -5.27
N TYR A 98 -2.16 -8.24 -6.56
CA TYR A 98 -3.02 -7.55 -7.51
C TYR A 98 -4.40 -8.24 -7.62
N GLN A 99 -4.43 -9.58 -7.68
CA GLN A 99 -5.68 -10.33 -7.64
C GLN A 99 -6.47 -10.07 -6.34
N GLU A 100 -5.79 -10.05 -5.19
CA GLU A 100 -6.43 -9.73 -3.91
C GLU A 100 -7.05 -8.33 -3.94
N ILE A 101 -6.30 -7.28 -4.28
CA ILE A 101 -6.85 -5.92 -4.27
C ILE A 101 -7.96 -5.72 -5.30
N ASN A 102 -7.92 -6.44 -6.42
CA ASN A 102 -8.94 -6.35 -7.46
C ASN A 102 -10.22 -7.12 -7.09
N SER A 103 -10.10 -8.20 -6.29
CA SER A 103 -11.26 -8.95 -5.78
C SER A 103 -12.06 -8.18 -4.72
N ARG A 104 -11.45 -7.15 -4.10
CA ARG A 104 -12.11 -6.31 -3.11
C ARG A 104 -13.22 -5.52 -3.81
N THR A 105 -14.47 -5.83 -3.48
CA THR A 105 -15.63 -4.96 -3.70
C THR A 105 -15.87 -4.13 -2.44
N GLY A 106 -16.47 -2.96 -2.61
CA GLY A 106 -16.57 -2.00 -1.54
C GLY A 106 -17.04 -0.63 -1.99
N THR A 107 -17.29 0.21 -1.00
CA THR A 107 -17.71 1.60 -1.17
C THR A 107 -16.68 2.54 -0.54
N PHE A 108 -16.61 3.76 -1.05
CA PHE A 108 -15.69 4.75 -0.52
C PHE A 108 -16.32 5.50 0.66
N ILE A 109 -15.63 5.48 1.81
CA ILE A 109 -15.95 6.30 2.99
C ILE A 109 -14.68 7.08 3.37
N ASP A 110 -14.76 8.40 3.44
CA ASP A 110 -13.66 9.31 3.81
C ASP A 110 -12.36 9.13 3.01
N GLY A 111 -12.52 8.87 1.71
CA GLY A 111 -11.42 8.69 0.79
C GLY A 111 -10.77 7.31 0.81
N LYS A 112 -11.10 6.45 1.78
CA LYS A 112 -10.63 5.05 1.88
C LYS A 112 -11.63 4.08 1.24
N PHE A 113 -11.13 3.06 0.57
CA PHE A 113 -11.97 1.97 0.07
C PHE A 113 -12.36 1.06 1.23
N VAL A 114 -13.65 1.01 1.58
CA VAL A 114 -14.21 0.16 2.63
C VAL A 114 -14.84 -1.07 1.98
N LYS A 115 -14.37 -2.25 2.39
CA LYS A 115 -14.77 -3.54 1.83
C LYS A 115 -16.23 -3.89 2.17
N ASP A 116 -16.96 -4.47 1.21
CA ASP A 116 -18.27 -5.05 1.48
C ASP A 116 -18.12 -6.28 2.39
N GLN A 117 -18.87 -6.33 3.49
CA GLN A 117 -18.72 -7.38 4.52
C GLN A 117 -19.11 -8.79 4.04
N ASN A 118 -19.81 -8.92 2.91
CA ASN A 118 -20.41 -10.17 2.44
C ASN A 118 -19.83 -10.71 1.12
N VAL A 119 -18.68 -10.19 0.67
CA VAL A 119 -18.03 -10.69 -0.54
C VAL A 119 -16.85 -11.57 -0.15
N GLN A 120 -16.74 -12.74 -0.77
CA GLN A 120 -15.52 -13.55 -0.68
C GLN A 120 -14.39 -12.78 -1.36
N ILE A 121 -13.54 -12.17 -0.54
CA ILE A 121 -12.33 -11.50 -1.00
C ILE A 121 -11.28 -12.58 -1.23
N TYR A 122 -10.69 -12.58 -2.42
CA TYR A 122 -9.52 -13.42 -2.70
C TYR A 122 -8.37 -13.01 -1.79
N LYS A 123 -7.73 -13.97 -1.13
CA LYS A 123 -6.50 -13.74 -0.36
C LYS A 123 -5.32 -14.23 -1.20
N ALA A 124 -4.32 -13.37 -1.37
CA ALA A 124 -3.11 -13.70 -2.14
C ALA A 124 -2.47 -15.02 -1.66
N ASP A 125 -2.24 -15.96 -2.56
CA ASP A 125 -1.53 -17.21 -2.25
C ASP A 125 -0.02 -17.02 -2.44
N LEU A 126 0.61 -16.47 -1.41
CA LEU A 126 2.04 -16.23 -1.41
C LEU A 126 2.87 -17.54 -1.38
N SER A 127 2.28 -18.68 -1.02
CA SER A 127 3.03 -19.94 -0.93
C SER A 127 3.58 -20.38 -2.29
N SER A 128 2.89 -20.04 -3.38
CA SER A 128 3.26 -20.27 -4.77
C SER A 128 4.34 -19.32 -5.30
N CYS A 129 4.67 -18.27 -4.54
CA CYS A 129 5.52 -17.16 -4.99
C CYS A 129 7.00 -17.34 -4.63
N LYS A 130 7.41 -18.44 -3.99
CA LYS A 130 8.82 -18.70 -3.69
C LYS A 130 9.63 -18.97 -4.96
N PHE A 131 10.95 -18.73 -4.87
CA PHE A 131 11.91 -19.15 -5.90
C PHE A 131 12.00 -20.67 -6.02
#